data_AF-A0A4R8EKY7-F1
#
_entry.id   AF-A0A4R8EKY7-F1
#
_cell.length_a   1.000
_cell.length_b   1.000
_cell.length_c   1.000
_cell.angle_alpha   90.00
_cell.angle_beta   90.00
_cell.angle_gamma   90.00
#
_symmetry.space_group_name_H-M   'P 1'
#
loop_
_entity.id
_entity.type
_entity.pdbx_description
1 polymer ?
#
loop_
_entity_poly.entity_id
_entity_poly.type
_entity_poly.pdbx_seq_one_letter_code
_entity_poly.pdbx_strand_id
1 'polypeptide(L)'
;MLKQIFLLLIFCLGIQTYSQELGFTIPDYKAIEKEINDKNSKFFYPKLMERLTKNDTLLSHEEYRHLYLGYVFQPKYNAFWKSPDEQKLNELFGKEKLENADYDEIIKLINHSLSEFPFDLKQLNYLSYIYHLKGDETSSKITSFRFHSIMNVILSSGDGKKCETGFHVLLVEHEYVLLNVFEIESKGQSLVDNCDYLSFEKGAYNVDGIYFNIEKMLENERKAIR
;
A
#
# COMPACT_ATOMS: atom_id res chain seq x y z
N MET A 1 38.62 -21.35 -36.31
CA MET A 1 37.88 -21.81 -35.11
C MET A 1 38.44 -21.21 -33.81
N LEU A 2 39.76 -21.22 -33.56
CA LEU A 2 40.35 -20.67 -32.32
C LEU A 2 40.15 -19.14 -32.13
N LYS A 3 40.19 -18.35 -33.21
CA LYS A 3 39.94 -16.88 -33.15
C LYS A 3 38.49 -16.49 -32.84
N GLN A 4 37.52 -17.32 -33.22
CA GLN A 4 36.09 -17.07 -32.92
C GLN A 4 35.75 -17.41 -31.47
N ILE A 5 36.45 -18.38 -30.87
CA ILE A 5 36.34 -18.71 -29.44
C ILE A 5 36.89 -17.56 -28.57
N PHE A 6 37.95 -16.89 -29.03
CA PHE A 6 38.53 -15.75 -28.29
C PHE A 6 37.62 -14.52 -28.28
N LEU A 7 36.83 -14.29 -29.34
CA LEU A 7 35.83 -13.22 -29.36
C LEU A 7 34.63 -13.49 -28.44
N LEU A 8 34.25 -14.77 -28.25
CA LEU A 8 33.18 -15.14 -27.33
C LEU A 8 33.58 -14.94 -25.85
N LEU A 9 34.84 -15.20 -25.49
CA LEU A 9 35.33 -15.04 -24.12
C LEU A 9 35.36 -13.58 -23.66
N ILE A 10 35.61 -12.63 -24.56
CA ILE A 10 35.65 -11.20 -24.25
C ILE A 10 34.23 -10.64 -24.00
N PHE A 11 33.20 -11.25 -24.60
CA PHE A 11 31.81 -10.80 -24.43
C PHE A 11 31.21 -11.19 -23.06
N CYS A 12 31.73 -12.25 -22.42
CA CYS A 12 31.24 -12.69 -21.10
C CYS A 12 31.86 -11.93 -19.91
N LEU A 13 32.98 -11.22 -20.10
CA LEU A 13 33.67 -10.49 -19.03
C LEU A 13 33.06 -9.10 -18.71
N GLY A 14 32.09 -8.64 -19.50
CA GLY A 14 31.49 -7.30 -19.37
C GLY A 14 30.15 -7.26 -18.64
N ILE A 15 29.55 -8.40 -18.27
CA ILE A 15 28.25 -8.41 -17.58
C ILE A 15 28.50 -8.31 -16.07
N GLN A 16 28.81 -7.11 -15.60
CA GLN A 16 28.61 -6.81 -14.18
C GLN A 16 27.10 -6.67 -13.95
N THR A 17 26.46 -7.79 -13.58
CA THR A 17 25.13 -7.74 -12.99
C THR A 17 25.27 -7.05 -11.63
N TYR A 18 25.02 -5.75 -11.58
CA TYR A 18 24.67 -5.12 -10.32
C TYR A 18 23.35 -5.76 -9.89
N SER A 19 23.42 -6.65 -8.90
CA SER A 19 22.26 -6.94 -8.09
C SER A 19 21.90 -5.61 -7.44
N GLN A 20 20.89 -4.92 -7.99
CA GLN A 20 20.28 -3.84 -7.25
C GLN A 20 19.72 -4.51 -6.01
N GLU A 21 20.35 -4.29 -4.85
CA GLU A 21 19.62 -4.52 -3.61
C GLU A 21 18.31 -3.75 -3.78
N LEU A 22 17.19 -4.44 -3.57
CA LEU A 22 15.91 -3.77 -3.42
C LEU A 22 16.06 -2.90 -2.16
N GLY A 23 16.55 -1.68 -2.35
CA GLY A 23 16.70 -0.71 -1.30
C GLY A 23 15.34 -0.12 -0.97
N PHE A 24 15.11 0.14 0.31
CA PHE A 24 14.01 0.97 0.76
C PHE A 24 14.49 2.41 0.95
N THR A 25 13.54 3.35 0.88
CA THR A 25 13.78 4.76 1.22
C THR A 25 12.86 5.14 2.37
N ILE A 26 13.45 5.41 3.53
CA ILE A 26 12.71 5.94 4.70
C ILE A 26 12.05 7.26 4.29
N PRO A 27 10.74 7.43 4.48
CA PRO A 27 10.03 8.66 4.16
C PRO A 27 10.58 9.91 4.87
N ASP A 28 10.95 10.94 4.11
CA ASP A 28 11.11 12.30 4.63
C ASP A 28 9.74 13.00 4.63
N TYR A 29 8.99 12.82 5.71
CA TYR A 29 7.67 13.44 5.86
C TYR A 29 7.68 14.97 5.81
N LYS A 30 8.78 15.63 6.17
CA LYS A 30 8.87 17.10 6.09
C LYS A 30 9.00 17.55 4.64
N ALA A 31 9.81 16.86 3.86
CA ALA A 31 9.91 17.10 2.42
C ALA A 31 8.57 16.84 1.72
N ILE A 32 7.94 15.69 2.00
CA ILE A 32 6.63 15.33 1.46
C ILE A 32 5.59 16.41 1.81
N GLU A 33 5.46 16.79 3.09
CA GLU A 33 4.51 17.83 3.53
C GLU A 33 4.74 19.16 2.80
N LYS A 34 6.01 19.57 2.60
CA LYS A 34 6.34 20.78 1.86
C LYS A 34 5.92 20.69 0.40
N GLU A 35 6.27 19.59 -0.27
CA GLU A 35 6.05 19.41 -1.70
C GLU A 35 4.58 19.23 -2.06
N ILE A 36 3.79 18.59 -1.20
CA ILE A 36 2.34 18.42 -1.43
C ILE A 36 1.55 19.71 -1.24
N ASN A 37 2.09 20.68 -0.48
CA ASN A 37 1.47 21.98 -0.22
C ASN A 37 1.88 23.08 -1.22
N ASP A 38 2.95 22.87 -1.99
CA ASP A 38 3.41 23.84 -3.00
C ASP A 38 2.63 23.70 -4.32
N LYS A 39 1.90 24.75 -4.72
CA LYS A 39 1.12 24.79 -5.97
C LYS A 39 1.96 24.64 -7.23
N ASN A 40 3.26 24.94 -7.16
CA ASN A 40 4.20 24.82 -8.28
C ASN A 40 4.90 23.45 -8.31
N SER A 41 4.79 22.67 -7.24
CA SER A 41 5.35 21.33 -7.17
C SER A 41 4.60 20.39 -8.12
N LYS A 42 5.34 19.48 -8.76
CA LYS A 42 4.73 18.36 -9.51
C LYS A 42 3.91 17.45 -8.60
N PHE A 43 4.18 17.47 -7.29
CA PHE A 43 3.52 16.68 -6.27
C PHE A 43 2.39 17.42 -5.54
N PHE A 44 1.97 18.59 -6.03
CA PHE A 44 0.87 19.34 -5.41
C PHE A 44 -0.36 18.45 -5.19
N TYR A 45 -0.79 18.33 -3.94
CA TYR A 45 -1.71 17.25 -3.51
C TYR A 45 -3.03 17.22 -4.30
N PRO A 46 -3.74 18.35 -4.50
CA PRO A 46 -5.00 18.34 -5.26
C PRO A 46 -4.84 17.81 -6.68
N LYS A 47 -3.71 18.09 -7.34
CA LYS A 47 -3.43 17.61 -8.70
C LYS A 47 -3.18 16.10 -8.71
N LEU A 48 -2.43 15.59 -7.74
CA LEU A 48 -2.22 14.15 -7.62
C LEU A 48 -3.53 13.42 -7.32
N MET A 49 -4.34 13.95 -6.40
CA MET A 49 -5.62 13.35 -6.02
C MET A 49 -6.61 13.36 -7.19
N GLU A 50 -6.67 14.43 -7.99
CA GLU A 50 -7.48 14.46 -9.21
C GLU A 50 -7.11 13.35 -10.18
N ARG A 51 -5.80 13.12 -10.39
CA ARG A 51 -5.29 12.05 -11.26
C ARG A 51 -5.61 10.67 -10.71
N LEU A 52 -5.47 10.46 -9.40
CA LEU A 52 -5.82 9.21 -8.73
C LEU A 52 -7.31 8.88 -8.92
N THR A 53 -8.21 9.84 -8.71
CA THR A 53 -9.67 9.67 -8.88
C THR A 53 -10.06 9.40 -10.33
N LYS A 54 -9.29 9.91 -11.30
CA LYS A 54 -9.45 9.61 -12.73
C LYS A 54 -8.83 8.27 -13.15
N ASN A 55 -8.34 7.47 -12.20
CA ASN A 55 -7.65 6.21 -12.44
C ASN A 55 -6.46 6.35 -13.41
N ASP A 56 -5.68 7.43 -13.29
CA ASP A 56 -4.49 7.64 -14.12
C ASP A 56 -3.42 6.56 -13.85
N THR A 57 -3.29 5.63 -14.79
CA THR A 57 -2.30 4.53 -14.71
C THR A 57 -0.87 4.98 -14.99
N LEU A 58 -0.64 6.27 -15.29
CA LEU A 58 0.68 6.86 -15.52
C LEU A 58 1.23 7.58 -14.27
N LEU A 59 0.53 7.52 -13.14
CA LEU A 59 1.08 7.93 -11.85
C LEU A 59 2.34 7.12 -11.54
N SER A 60 3.45 7.81 -11.36
CA SER A 60 4.74 7.23 -11.02
C SER A 60 4.79 6.76 -9.56
N HIS A 61 5.77 5.92 -9.23
CA HIS A 61 5.98 5.47 -7.84
C HIS A 61 6.15 6.66 -6.87
N GLU A 62 6.96 7.66 -7.23
CA GLU A 62 7.15 8.85 -6.40
C GLU A 62 5.84 9.65 -6.20
N GLU A 63 4.98 9.73 -7.22
CA GLU A 63 3.68 10.38 -7.07
C GLU A 63 2.75 9.57 -6.15
N TYR A 64 2.78 8.24 -6.22
CA TYR A 64 2.10 7.38 -5.26
C TYR A 64 2.67 7.51 -3.83
N ARG A 65 3.99 7.67 -3.67
CA ARG A 65 4.62 7.95 -2.37
C ARG A 65 4.06 9.23 -1.77
N HIS A 66 3.98 10.31 -2.55
CA HIS A 66 3.42 11.59 -2.09
C HIS A 66 1.90 11.53 -1.84
N LEU A 67 1.16 10.76 -2.64
CA LEU A 67 -0.26 10.52 -2.42
C LEU A 67 -0.51 9.79 -1.11
N TYR A 68 0.08 8.62 -0.93
CA TYR A 68 -0.15 7.78 0.24
C TYR A 68 0.44 8.44 1.48
N LEU A 69 1.76 8.64 1.54
CA LEU A 69 2.42 9.17 2.75
C LEU A 69 2.01 10.62 3.06
N GLY A 70 1.62 11.39 2.05
CA GLY A 70 1.11 12.75 2.20
C GLY A 70 -0.34 12.83 2.68
N TYR A 71 -1.10 11.72 2.66
CA TYR A 71 -2.49 11.72 3.09
C TYR A 71 -2.64 12.06 4.58
N VAL A 72 -1.66 11.74 5.42
CA VAL A 72 -1.67 12.06 6.87
C VAL A 72 -1.81 13.56 7.17
N PHE A 73 -1.41 14.42 6.22
CA PHE A 73 -1.49 15.88 6.36
C PHE A 73 -2.83 16.44 5.88
N GLN A 74 -3.70 15.62 5.31
CA GLN A 74 -4.96 16.07 4.75
C GLN A 74 -6.00 16.22 5.87
N PRO A 75 -6.89 17.23 5.81
CA PRO A 75 -7.90 17.47 6.85
C PRO A 75 -8.84 16.29 7.12
N LYS A 76 -9.03 15.41 6.13
CA LYS A 76 -9.88 14.21 6.23
C LYS A 76 -9.18 13.00 6.85
N TYR A 77 -7.89 13.06 7.14
CA TYR A 77 -7.17 11.91 7.67
C TYR A 77 -7.65 11.54 9.08
N ASN A 78 -7.86 10.25 9.28
CA ASN A 78 -8.28 9.64 10.53
C ASN A 78 -7.57 8.28 10.67
N ALA A 79 -6.74 8.12 11.70
CA ALA A 79 -5.96 6.89 11.94
C ALA A 79 -6.83 5.67 12.34
N PHE A 80 -8.07 5.92 12.74
CA PHE A 80 -9.08 4.89 13.05
C PHE A 80 -10.23 4.88 12.04
N TRP A 81 -9.96 5.33 10.81
CA TRP A 81 -10.95 5.31 9.77
C TRP A 81 -11.50 3.89 9.58
N LYS A 82 -12.82 3.81 9.39
CA LYS A 82 -13.54 2.60 9.01
C LYS A 82 -14.48 2.93 7.88
N SER A 83 -14.68 1.97 6.99
CA SER A 83 -15.63 2.11 5.90
C SER A 83 -17.04 2.36 6.46
N PRO A 84 -17.77 3.39 5.98
CA PRO A 84 -19.16 3.60 6.37
C PRO A 84 -20.07 2.43 5.97
N ASP A 85 -19.64 1.64 4.99
CA ASP A 85 -20.39 0.52 4.42
C ASP A 85 -19.91 -0.85 4.92
N GLU A 86 -18.99 -0.89 5.91
CA GLU A 86 -18.32 -2.12 6.36
C GLU A 86 -19.32 -3.21 6.77
N GLN A 87 -20.33 -2.87 7.57
CA GLN A 87 -21.34 -3.84 8.00
C GLN A 87 -22.05 -4.46 6.80
N LYS A 88 -22.46 -3.63 5.84
CA LYS A 88 -23.24 -4.11 4.69
C LYS A 88 -22.39 -4.97 3.76
N LEU A 89 -21.13 -4.59 3.57
CA LEU A 89 -20.16 -5.39 2.82
C LEU A 89 -19.94 -6.74 3.49
N ASN A 90 -19.77 -6.79 4.82
CA ASN A 90 -19.62 -8.04 5.55
C ASN A 90 -20.85 -8.96 5.41
N GLU A 91 -22.06 -8.42 5.43
CA GLU A 91 -23.30 -9.18 5.16
C GLU A 91 -23.30 -9.79 3.75
N LEU A 92 -22.86 -9.04 2.74
CA LEU A 92 -22.81 -9.50 1.36
C LEU A 92 -21.74 -10.57 1.16
N PHE A 93 -20.52 -10.33 1.66
CA PHE A 93 -19.41 -11.30 1.57
C PHE A 93 -19.66 -12.57 2.40
N GLY A 94 -20.51 -12.50 3.43
CA GLY A 94 -20.90 -13.66 4.24
C GLY A 94 -21.92 -14.59 3.58
N LYS A 95 -22.44 -14.25 2.39
CA LYS A 95 -23.34 -15.14 1.64
C LYS A 95 -22.59 -16.38 1.15
N GLU A 96 -23.26 -17.54 1.21
CA GLU A 96 -22.71 -18.80 0.67
C GLU A 96 -22.37 -18.69 -0.83
N LYS A 97 -23.17 -17.91 -1.56
CA LYS A 97 -22.98 -17.65 -2.98
C LYS A 97 -23.41 -16.22 -3.31
N LEU A 98 -22.54 -15.50 -4.03
CA LEU A 98 -22.85 -14.20 -4.59
C LEU A 98 -23.61 -14.35 -5.91
N GLU A 99 -24.62 -13.49 -6.10
CA GLU A 99 -25.33 -13.35 -7.37
C GLU A 99 -24.86 -12.10 -8.13
N ASN A 100 -25.21 -11.99 -9.42
CA ASN A 100 -24.82 -10.84 -10.24
C ASN A 100 -25.28 -9.49 -9.65
N ALA A 101 -26.44 -9.45 -9.01
CA ALA A 101 -26.95 -8.25 -8.33
C ALA A 101 -26.13 -7.89 -7.09
N ASP A 102 -25.53 -8.87 -6.42
CA ASP A 102 -24.65 -8.64 -5.28
C ASP A 102 -23.36 -7.96 -5.73
N TYR A 103 -22.80 -8.34 -6.89
CA TYR A 103 -21.62 -7.67 -7.43
C TYR A 103 -21.85 -6.18 -7.64
N ASP A 104 -23.00 -5.78 -8.20
CA ASP A 104 -23.33 -4.37 -8.43
C ASP A 104 -23.45 -3.58 -7.12
N GLU A 105 -24.10 -4.16 -6.10
CA GLU A 105 -24.22 -3.50 -4.80
C GLU A 105 -22.85 -3.44 -4.09
N ILE A 106 -22.04 -4.50 -4.14
CA ILE A 106 -20.68 -4.49 -3.58
C ILE A 106 -19.82 -3.41 -4.26
N ILE A 107 -19.83 -3.33 -5.58
CA ILE A 107 -19.08 -2.30 -6.34
C ILE A 107 -19.51 -0.90 -5.91
N LYS A 108 -20.82 -0.67 -5.75
CA LYS A 108 -21.36 0.63 -5.31
C LYS A 108 -20.89 1.00 -3.90
N LEU A 109 -21.01 0.08 -2.95
CA LEU A 109 -20.60 0.29 -1.55
C LEU A 109 -19.08 0.51 -1.44
N ILE A 110 -18.27 -0.30 -2.12
CA ILE A 110 -16.82 -0.11 -2.13
C ILE A 110 -16.46 1.25 -2.75
N ASN A 111 -17.07 1.65 -3.87
CA ASN A 111 -16.76 2.95 -4.48
C ASN A 111 -17.14 4.13 -3.57
N HIS A 112 -18.22 4.02 -2.80
CA HIS A 112 -18.56 5.02 -1.78
C HIS A 112 -17.48 5.07 -0.69
N SER A 113 -17.08 3.91 -0.15
CA SER A 113 -15.97 3.80 0.80
C SER A 113 -14.67 4.45 0.29
N LEU A 114 -14.27 4.14 -0.95
CA LEU A 114 -13.07 4.67 -1.59
C LEU A 114 -13.15 6.17 -1.91
N SER A 115 -14.36 6.73 -2.02
CA SER A 115 -14.55 8.18 -2.19
C SER A 115 -14.26 8.96 -0.91
N GLU A 116 -14.42 8.34 0.26
CA GLU A 116 -14.05 8.93 1.55
C GLU A 116 -12.59 8.65 1.90
N PHE A 117 -12.12 7.42 1.67
CA PHE A 117 -10.72 7.03 1.88
C PHE A 117 -10.16 6.24 0.68
N PRO A 118 -9.43 6.90 -0.24
CA PRO A 118 -8.98 6.28 -1.49
C PRO A 118 -7.82 5.29 -1.31
N PHE A 119 -7.30 5.14 -0.09
CA PHE A 119 -6.21 4.23 0.25
C PHE A 119 -6.69 3.02 1.09
N ASP A 120 -7.98 2.70 1.06
CA ASP A 120 -8.50 1.47 1.66
C ASP A 120 -8.03 0.24 0.85
N LEU A 121 -6.94 -0.37 1.29
CA LEU A 121 -6.32 -1.51 0.61
C LEU A 121 -7.20 -2.75 0.62
N LYS A 122 -7.98 -2.98 1.69
CA LYS A 122 -8.92 -4.10 1.77
C LYS A 122 -9.96 -3.97 0.66
N GLN A 123 -10.55 -2.78 0.54
CA GLN A 123 -11.59 -2.55 -0.44
C GLN A 123 -11.06 -2.50 -1.87
N LEU A 124 -9.86 -1.97 -2.12
CA LEU A 124 -9.22 -2.04 -3.43
C LEU A 124 -8.98 -3.50 -3.87
N ASN A 125 -8.52 -4.36 -2.96
CA ASN A 125 -8.32 -5.78 -3.24
C ASN A 125 -9.66 -6.46 -3.60
N TYR A 126 -10.69 -6.28 -2.76
CA TYR A 126 -12.01 -6.86 -3.03
C TYR A 126 -12.65 -6.31 -4.30
N LEU A 127 -12.55 -5.01 -4.58
CA LEU A 127 -13.12 -4.40 -5.78
C LEU A 127 -12.49 -4.98 -7.05
N SER A 128 -11.16 -5.19 -7.07
CA SER A 128 -10.49 -5.82 -8.20
C SER A 128 -11.02 -7.24 -8.45
N TYR A 129 -11.22 -8.02 -7.38
CA TYR A 129 -11.76 -9.37 -7.47
C TYR A 129 -13.23 -9.38 -7.91
N ILE A 130 -14.07 -8.49 -7.39
CA ILE A 130 -15.49 -8.39 -7.78
C ILE A 130 -15.64 -7.96 -9.23
N TYR A 131 -14.82 -7.03 -9.72
CA TYR A 131 -14.80 -6.70 -11.16
C TYR A 131 -14.43 -7.91 -12.02
N HIS A 132 -13.43 -8.71 -11.60
CA HIS A 132 -13.06 -9.94 -12.29
C HIS A 132 -14.22 -10.95 -12.33
N LEU A 133 -14.87 -11.21 -11.19
CA LEU A 133 -16.03 -12.11 -11.12
C LEU A 133 -17.20 -11.65 -11.99
N LYS A 134 -17.38 -10.35 -12.15
CA LYS A 134 -18.39 -9.75 -13.04
C LYS A 134 -17.99 -9.77 -14.52
N GLY A 135 -16.74 -10.10 -14.84
CA GLY A 135 -16.19 -10.10 -16.20
C GLY A 135 -15.71 -8.73 -16.69
N ASP A 136 -15.62 -7.72 -15.82
CA ASP A 136 -15.03 -6.41 -16.14
C ASP A 136 -13.51 -6.41 -15.88
N GLU A 137 -12.78 -7.06 -16.79
CA GLU A 137 -11.32 -7.19 -16.71
C GLU A 137 -10.58 -5.85 -16.77
N THR A 138 -11.16 -4.84 -17.40
CA THR A 138 -10.51 -3.53 -17.51
C THR A 138 -10.49 -2.83 -16.15
N SER A 139 -11.65 -2.75 -15.50
CA SER A 139 -11.76 -2.16 -14.15
C SER A 139 -11.02 -2.99 -13.11
N SER A 140 -11.02 -4.32 -13.26
CA SER A 140 -10.25 -5.23 -12.40
C SER A 140 -8.75 -4.91 -12.45
N LYS A 141 -8.16 -4.81 -13.65
CA LYS A 141 -6.72 -4.51 -13.83
C LYS A 141 -6.35 -3.12 -13.35
N ILE A 142 -7.18 -2.12 -13.63
CA ILE A 142 -6.94 -0.74 -13.17
C ILE A 142 -6.96 -0.67 -11.63
N THR A 143 -7.94 -1.32 -11.01
CA THR A 143 -8.06 -1.36 -9.55
C THR A 143 -6.92 -2.15 -8.92
N SER A 144 -6.55 -3.28 -9.51
CA SER A 144 -5.39 -4.07 -9.11
C SER A 144 -4.10 -3.27 -9.20
N PHE A 145 -3.89 -2.52 -10.29
CA PHE A 145 -2.72 -1.68 -10.46
C PHE A 145 -2.60 -0.63 -9.35
N ARG A 146 -3.72 0.01 -8.98
CA ARG A 146 -3.77 0.97 -7.86
C ARG A 146 -3.45 0.31 -6.52
N PHE A 147 -4.04 -0.86 -6.23
CA PHE A 147 -3.73 -1.64 -5.03
C PHE A 147 -2.23 -1.93 -4.94
N HIS A 148 -1.64 -2.49 -6.00
CA HIS A 148 -0.21 -2.83 -6.03
C HIS A 148 0.68 -1.59 -5.98
N SER A 149 0.27 -0.46 -6.56
CA SER A 149 1.04 0.78 -6.51
C SER A 149 1.13 1.33 -5.09
N ILE A 150 0.04 1.26 -4.31
CA ILE A 150 0.03 1.66 -2.89
C ILE A 150 0.81 0.65 -2.04
N MET A 151 0.62 -0.65 -2.24
CA MET A 151 1.41 -1.69 -1.57
C MET A 151 2.90 -1.51 -1.81
N ASN A 152 3.30 -1.14 -3.03
CA ASN A 152 4.70 -0.88 -3.37
C ASN A 152 5.25 0.34 -2.62
N VAL A 153 4.44 1.38 -2.35
CA VAL A 153 4.87 2.50 -1.49
C VAL A 153 5.18 2.03 -0.07
N ILE A 154 4.31 1.19 0.51
CA ILE A 154 4.52 0.63 1.84
C ILE A 154 5.80 -0.20 1.85
N LEU A 155 5.93 -1.14 0.91
CA LEU A 155 7.07 -2.05 0.82
C LEU A 155 8.40 -1.35 0.49
N SER A 156 8.37 -0.18 -0.17
CA SER A 156 9.57 0.62 -0.45
C SER A 156 9.91 1.63 0.64
N SER A 157 9.12 1.71 1.72
CA SER A 157 9.35 2.66 2.83
C SER A 157 10.29 2.13 3.92
N GLY A 158 10.47 0.82 4.00
CA GLY A 158 11.27 0.14 5.02
C GLY A 158 11.60 -1.29 4.63
N ASP A 159 12.23 -2.05 5.53
CA ASP A 159 12.40 -3.50 5.41
C ASP A 159 11.71 -4.29 6.53
N GLY A 160 11.09 -3.60 7.50
CA GLY A 160 10.31 -4.20 8.58
C GLY A 160 11.12 -4.98 9.61
N LYS A 161 12.47 -4.95 9.57
CA LYS A 161 13.31 -5.76 10.48
C LYS A 161 13.53 -5.13 11.84
N LYS A 162 13.45 -3.80 11.93
CA LYS A 162 13.60 -3.00 13.16
C LYS A 162 12.61 -1.84 13.09
N CYS A 163 12.33 -1.19 14.21
CA CYS A 163 11.41 -0.06 14.22
C CYS A 163 11.90 1.10 13.33
N GLU A 164 13.20 1.39 13.32
CA GLU A 164 13.77 2.48 12.51
C GLU A 164 13.63 2.24 11.00
N THR A 165 13.48 0.99 10.58
CA THR A 165 13.28 0.58 9.18
C THR A 165 11.92 -0.07 8.97
N GLY A 166 10.96 0.19 9.86
CA GLY A 166 9.62 -0.35 9.79
C GLY A 166 8.88 0.10 8.53
N PHE A 167 7.94 -0.72 8.04
CA PHE A 167 7.09 -0.32 6.93
C PHE A 167 6.13 0.79 7.37
N HIS A 168 6.14 1.92 6.70
CA HIS A 168 5.29 3.06 7.03
C HIS A 168 3.87 2.82 6.54
N VAL A 169 2.91 2.86 7.47
CA VAL A 169 1.50 2.68 7.20
C VAL A 169 0.68 3.86 7.72
N LEU A 170 -0.54 4.01 7.18
CA LEU A 170 -1.46 5.08 7.58
C LEU A 170 -2.67 4.59 8.38
N LEU A 171 -2.88 3.28 8.39
CA LEU A 171 -3.92 2.60 9.15
C LEU A 171 -3.39 1.25 9.61
N VAL A 172 -3.79 0.82 10.81
CA VAL A 172 -3.46 -0.51 11.36
C VAL A 172 -3.90 -1.61 10.39
N GLU A 173 -5.06 -1.44 9.73
CA GLU A 173 -5.55 -2.42 8.76
C GLU A 173 -4.59 -2.68 7.58
N HIS A 174 -3.75 -1.71 7.19
CA HIS A 174 -2.77 -1.91 6.14
C HIS A 174 -1.69 -2.93 6.52
N GLU A 175 -1.38 -3.07 7.81
CA GLU A 175 -0.46 -4.06 8.35
C GLU A 175 -1.00 -5.47 8.11
N TYR A 176 -2.28 -5.68 8.45
CA TYR A 176 -2.98 -6.96 8.27
C TYR A 176 -3.22 -7.30 6.80
N VAL A 177 -3.51 -6.31 5.95
CA VAL A 177 -3.58 -6.54 4.49
C VAL A 177 -2.23 -7.03 3.96
N LEU A 178 -1.13 -6.45 4.42
CA LEU A 178 0.21 -6.87 4.02
C LEU A 178 0.52 -8.30 4.49
N LEU A 179 0.19 -8.65 5.73
CA LEU A 179 0.32 -10.02 6.23
C LEU A 179 -0.50 -11.02 5.40
N ASN A 180 -1.76 -10.69 5.09
CA ASN A 180 -2.65 -11.54 4.31
C ASN A 180 -2.13 -11.78 2.89
N VAL A 181 -1.57 -10.75 2.23
CA VAL A 181 -0.97 -10.87 0.88
C VAL A 181 0.21 -11.83 0.89
N PHE A 182 0.98 -11.88 1.98
CA PHE A 182 2.11 -12.78 2.12
C PHE A 182 1.75 -14.12 2.78
N GLU A 183 0.47 -14.37 3.06
CA GLU A 183 0.00 -15.56 3.76
C GLU A 183 0.72 -15.77 5.11
N ILE A 184 0.98 -14.67 5.81
CA ILE A 184 1.66 -14.66 7.11
C ILE A 184 0.64 -14.47 8.22
N GLU A 185 0.74 -15.29 9.27
CA GLU A 185 -0.07 -15.14 10.48
C GLU A 185 0.76 -14.50 11.60
N SER A 186 0.22 -13.45 12.23
CA SER A 186 0.75 -12.90 13.48
C SER A 186 0.22 -13.66 14.69
N LYS A 187 1.06 -13.81 15.72
CA LYS A 187 0.71 -14.43 17.01
C LYS A 187 0.46 -13.43 18.12
N GLY A 188 0.97 -12.22 17.98
CA GLY A 188 0.81 -11.16 18.96
C GLY A 188 1.25 -9.82 18.40
N GLN A 189 0.74 -8.77 19.01
CA GLN A 189 0.97 -7.38 18.65
C GLN A 189 1.46 -6.61 19.87
N SER A 190 2.45 -5.73 19.69
CA SER A 190 2.95 -4.84 20.74
C SER A 190 3.51 -3.55 20.17
N LEU A 191 3.29 -2.44 20.89
CA LEU A 191 3.91 -1.16 20.57
C LEU A 191 5.38 -1.15 21.03
N VAL A 192 6.30 -0.87 20.10
CA VAL A 192 7.73 -0.67 20.35
C VAL A 192 8.13 0.68 19.77
N ASP A 193 8.49 1.63 20.63
CA ASP A 193 8.73 3.03 20.27
C ASP A 193 7.55 3.64 19.48
N ASN A 194 7.79 3.98 18.20
CA ASN A 194 6.78 4.51 17.29
C ASN A 194 6.24 3.46 16.30
N CYS A 195 6.51 2.18 16.56
CA CYS A 195 6.16 1.09 15.66
C CYS A 195 5.23 0.09 16.31
N ASP A 196 4.32 -0.44 15.50
CA ASP A 196 3.64 -1.66 15.84
C ASP A 196 4.52 -2.86 15.44
N TYR A 197 4.72 -3.77 16.38
CA TYR A 197 5.47 -5.01 16.16
C TYR A 197 4.51 -6.19 16.17
N LEU A 198 4.39 -6.86 15.01
CA LEU A 198 3.62 -8.09 14.86
C LEU A 198 4.58 -9.27 14.96
N SER A 199 4.51 -9.97 16.09
CA SER A 199 5.29 -11.18 16.35
C SER A 199 4.71 -12.39 15.63
N PHE A 200 5.59 -13.32 15.23
CA PHE A 200 5.23 -14.56 14.57
C PHE A 200 5.36 -15.76 15.51
N GLU A 201 4.84 -16.91 15.09
CA GLU A 201 5.10 -18.18 15.77
C GLU A 201 6.59 -18.49 15.74
N LYS A 202 7.14 -18.91 16.88
CA LYS A 202 8.58 -19.13 17.01
C LYS A 202 9.06 -20.21 16.04
N GLY A 203 9.97 -19.84 15.15
CA GLY A 203 10.55 -20.75 14.16
C GLY A 203 9.66 -21.01 12.94
N ALA A 204 8.51 -20.35 12.80
CA ALA A 204 7.71 -20.42 11.58
C ALA A 204 8.36 -19.69 10.40
N TYR A 205 9.09 -18.61 10.67
CA TYR A 205 9.79 -17.81 9.67
C TYR A 205 11.24 -17.50 10.11
N ASN A 206 12.06 -16.99 9.19
CA ASN A 206 13.46 -16.62 9.47
C ASN A 206 13.61 -15.34 10.33
N VAL A 207 12.50 -14.70 10.68
CA VAL A 207 12.43 -13.53 11.54
C VAL A 207 11.35 -13.76 12.61
N ASP A 208 11.52 -13.17 13.79
CA ASP A 208 10.57 -13.35 14.90
C ASP A 208 9.30 -12.49 14.76
N GLY A 209 9.29 -11.54 13.84
CA GLY A 209 8.17 -10.63 13.59
C GLY A 209 8.52 -9.56 12.57
N ILE A 210 7.62 -8.60 12.44
CA ILE A 210 7.71 -7.49 11.48
C ILE A 210 7.31 -6.18 12.16
N TYR A 211 8.02 -5.10 11.82
CA TYR A 211 7.77 -3.76 12.33
C TYR A 211 7.04 -2.89 11.30
N PHE A 212 5.99 -2.22 11.75
CA PHE A 212 5.28 -1.19 11.00
C PHE A 212 5.42 0.16 11.70
N ASN A 213 5.92 1.17 11.00
CA ASN A 213 6.03 2.52 11.56
C ASN A 213 4.64 3.19 11.53
N ILE A 214 4.13 3.51 12.72
CA ILE A 214 2.83 4.14 12.95
C ILE A 214 2.98 5.54 13.57
N GLU A 215 4.17 6.14 13.49
CA GLU A 215 4.49 7.43 14.13
C GLU A 215 3.48 8.52 13.74
N LYS A 216 3.13 8.58 12.45
CA LYS A 216 2.20 9.57 11.90
C LYS A 216 0.75 9.36 12.32
N MET A 217 0.35 8.11 12.55
CA MET A 217 -0.93 7.79 13.17
C MET A 217 -0.96 8.30 14.62
N LEU A 218 0.07 7.99 15.41
CA LEU A 218 0.18 8.43 16.80
C LEU A 218 0.24 9.97 16.93
N GLU A 219 0.93 10.65 16.00
CA GLU A 219 0.94 12.12 15.94
C GLU A 219 -0.44 12.72 15.65
N ASN A 220 -1.20 12.14 14.71
CA ASN A 220 -2.54 12.59 14.37
C ASN A 220 -3.49 12.46 15.56
N GLU A 221 -3.44 11.33 16.26
CA GLU A 221 -4.23 11.09 17.48
C GLU A 221 -3.93 12.11 18.58
N ARG A 222 -2.64 12.40 18.82
CA ARG A 222 -2.24 13.42 19.81
C ARG A 222 -2.76 14.82 19.46
N LYS A 223 -2.97 15.14 18.18
CA LYS A 223 -3.56 16.41 17.75
C LYS A 223 -5.07 16.45 17.97
N ALA A 224 -5.77 15.34 17.78
CA ALA A 224 -7.22 15.25 17.96
C ALA A 224 -7.68 15.41 19.42
N ILE A 225 -6.81 15.10 20.39
CA ILE A 225 -7.09 15.19 21.84
C ILE A 225 -6.85 16.61 22.40
N ARG A 226 -6.17 17.49 21.65
CA ARG A 226 -5.83 18.87 22.09
C ARG A 226 -6.87 19.88 21.60
#